data_AF-F7K656-F1
#
_entry.id   AF-F7K656-F1
#
_cell.length_a   1.000
_cell.length_b   1.000
_cell.length_c   1.000
_cell.angle_alpha   90.00
_cell.angle_beta   90.00
_cell.angle_gamma   90.00
#
_symmetry.space_group_name_H-M   'P 1'
#
loop_
_entity.id
_entity.type
_entity.pdbx_description
1 polymer ?
#
loop_
_entity_poly.entity_id
_entity_poly.type
_entity_poly.pdbx_seq_one_letter_code
_entity_poly.pdbx_strand_id
1 'polypeptide(L)'
;MLDKKYFYTINSAIICGLIAHGFMFLNKISFHDDIGQLFGVGQTYGIGRWFLGIISEILNSTVGKYSMPWFDGLLSVLLIGISACFVVNLLEMQNVFSCILVGGMMEVFPAVAVTYLYMFTASAYFFAVLLTVASLYLTNHFRHGAWGGGDFIYMRVGNIPSISRLVVRNHVMYAA
;
A
#
# COMPACT_ATOMS: atom_id res chain seq x y z
N MET A 1 -20.55 7.05 -13.94
CA MET A 1 -19.53 6.50 -14.88
C MET A 1 -18.18 6.76 -14.25
N LEU A 2 -17.35 5.74 -14.01
CA LEU A 2 -15.97 5.98 -13.56
C LEU A 2 -15.29 6.91 -14.57
N ASP A 3 -14.71 8.01 -14.13
CA ASP A 3 -13.96 8.90 -15.02
C ASP A 3 -12.86 8.10 -15.73
N LYS A 4 -12.72 8.31 -17.03
CA LYS A 4 -11.74 7.61 -17.88
C LYS A 4 -10.32 7.68 -17.30
N LYS A 5 -9.98 8.74 -16.56
CA LYS A 5 -8.69 8.92 -15.87
C LYS A 5 -8.33 7.76 -14.93
N TYR A 6 -9.27 7.26 -14.14
CA TYR A 6 -9.01 6.16 -13.19
C TYR A 6 -8.78 4.84 -13.92
N PHE A 7 -9.55 4.60 -14.99
CA PHE A 7 -9.36 3.44 -15.85
C PHE A 7 -7.97 3.43 -16.47
N TYR A 8 -7.50 4.56 -17.03
CA TYR A 8 -6.15 4.62 -17.60
C TYR A 8 -5.05 4.51 -16.54
N THR A 9 -5.25 5.09 -15.34
CA THR A 9 -4.27 5.01 -14.24
C THR A 9 -4.05 3.56 -13.80
N ILE A 10 -5.14 2.84 -13.51
CA ILE A 10 -5.05 1.46 -13.01
C ILE A 10 -4.52 0.50 -14.07
N ASN A 11 -4.91 0.65 -15.33
CA ASN A 11 -4.39 -0.17 -16.43
C ASN A 11 -2.89 0.09 -16.66
N SER A 12 -2.47 1.36 -16.58
CA SER A 12 -1.05 1.71 -16.67
C SER A 12 -0.24 1.05 -15.55
N ALA A 13 -0.70 1.16 -14.30
CA ALA A 13 -0.06 0.51 -13.16
C ALA A 13 0.03 -1.01 -13.36
N ILE A 14 -1.06 -1.67 -13.74
CA ILE A 14 -1.06 -3.13 -13.97
C ILE A 14 -0.06 -3.52 -15.06
N ILE A 15 -0.08 -2.85 -16.21
CA ILE A 15 0.79 -3.18 -17.34
C ILE A 15 2.26 -2.93 -16.97
N CYS A 16 2.57 -1.76 -16.40
CA CYS A 16 3.93 -1.42 -15.98
C CYS A 16 4.45 -2.34 -14.87
N GLY A 17 3.63 -2.65 -13.86
CA GLY A 17 3.96 -3.55 -12.76
C GLY A 17 4.23 -4.97 -13.25
N LEU A 18 3.40 -5.49 -14.17
CA LEU A 18 3.61 -6.80 -14.78
C LEU A 18 4.86 -6.84 -15.67
N ILE A 19 5.15 -5.78 -16.43
CA ILE A 19 6.38 -5.72 -17.25
C ILE A 19 7.62 -5.64 -16.37
N ALA A 20 7.60 -4.79 -15.33
CA ALA A 20 8.76 -4.56 -14.47
C ALA A 20 9.04 -5.73 -13.52
N HIS A 21 7.99 -6.33 -12.93
CA HIS A 21 8.12 -7.33 -11.87
C HIS A 21 7.64 -8.72 -12.26
N GLY A 22 7.08 -8.90 -13.45
CA GLY A 22 6.57 -10.20 -13.92
C GLY A 22 7.62 -11.31 -13.88
N PHE A 23 8.90 -10.97 -14.12
CA PHE A 23 10.01 -11.91 -13.95
C PHE A 23 10.10 -12.43 -12.51
N MET A 24 9.94 -11.56 -11.50
CA MET A 24 9.96 -11.91 -10.08
C MET A 24 8.71 -12.69 -9.64
N PHE A 25 7.57 -12.47 -10.30
CA PHE A 25 6.34 -13.21 -10.01
C PHE A 25 6.38 -14.63 -10.59
N LEU A 26 6.99 -14.81 -11.75
CA LEU A 26 7.16 -16.11 -12.40
C LEU A 26 8.33 -16.90 -11.84
N ASN A 27 9.42 -16.22 -11.47
CA ASN A 27 10.60 -16.82 -10.86
C ASN A 27 10.67 -16.35 -9.42
N LYS A 28 10.41 -17.25 -8.47
CA LYS A 28 10.52 -16.92 -7.05
C LYS A 28 11.97 -16.57 -6.71
N ILE A 29 12.24 -15.29 -6.57
CA ILE A 29 13.54 -14.79 -6.12
C ILE A 29 13.46 -14.61 -4.62
N SER A 30 13.89 -15.61 -3.87
CA SER A 30 14.00 -15.54 -2.41
C SER A 30 15.31 -14.87 -2.03
N PHE A 31 15.22 -13.68 -1.42
CA PHE A 31 16.37 -12.89 -0.96
C PHE A 31 16.17 -12.48 0.51
N HIS A 32 17.26 -12.41 1.28
CA HIS A 32 17.23 -12.14 2.73
C HIS A 32 16.25 -13.05 3.51
N ASP A 33 15.38 -12.42 4.32
CA ASP A 33 14.50 -13.07 5.29
C ASP A 33 13.43 -13.95 4.63
N ASP A 34 13.19 -13.80 3.32
CA ASP A 34 12.24 -14.64 2.58
C ASP A 34 12.64 -16.12 2.62
N ILE A 35 13.95 -16.43 2.61
CA ILE A 35 14.44 -17.82 2.74
C ILE A 35 14.06 -18.42 4.11
N GLY A 36 14.12 -17.62 5.17
CA GLY A 36 13.81 -18.04 6.55
C GLY A 36 12.33 -17.93 6.93
N GLN A 37 11.52 -17.22 6.12
CA GLN A 37 10.11 -16.94 6.37
C GLN A 37 9.21 -17.42 5.23
N LEU A 38 9.66 -18.40 4.44
CA LEU A 38 8.94 -18.94 3.29
C LEU A 38 7.49 -19.41 3.62
N PHE A 39 7.29 -19.86 4.86
CA PHE A 39 6.01 -20.29 5.44
C PHE A 39 5.62 -19.47 6.69
N GLY A 40 6.21 -18.29 6.85
CA GLY A 40 6.03 -17.41 8.01
C GLY A 40 5.71 -16.00 7.57
N VAL A 41 5.38 -15.12 8.53
CA VAL A 41 5.09 -13.70 8.26
C VAL A 41 6.15 -12.78 8.89
N GLY A 42 7.29 -13.37 9.28
CA GLY A 42 8.37 -12.67 9.96
C GLY A 42 8.02 -12.30 11.39
N GLN A 43 8.82 -11.39 11.95
CA GLN A 43 8.59 -10.84 13.28
C GLN A 43 7.43 -9.83 13.24
N THR A 44 6.35 -10.12 13.96
CA THR A 44 5.11 -9.31 14.00
C THR A 44 4.97 -8.58 15.36
N TYR A 45 4.25 -9.16 16.31
CA TYR A 45 3.92 -8.56 17.60
C TYR A 45 5.17 -8.22 18.44
N GLY A 46 6.22 -9.04 18.37
CA GLY A 46 7.45 -8.86 19.16
C GLY A 46 8.25 -7.59 18.84
N ILE A 47 8.05 -6.98 17.67
CA ILE A 47 8.75 -5.75 17.23
C ILE A 47 7.77 -4.58 17.06
N GLY A 48 6.53 -4.73 17.55
CA GLY A 48 5.50 -3.68 17.42
C GLY A 48 4.84 -3.61 16.05
N ARG A 49 4.94 -4.63 15.20
CA ARG A 49 4.19 -4.72 13.92
C ARG A 49 2.83 -5.39 14.16
N TRP A 50 2.02 -4.85 15.08
CA TRP A 50 0.78 -5.49 15.53
C TRP A 50 -0.28 -5.59 14.42
N PHE A 51 -0.42 -4.54 13.60
CA PHE A 51 -1.40 -4.55 12.50
C PHE A 51 -1.04 -5.56 11.40
N LEU A 52 0.26 -5.75 11.16
CA LEU A 52 0.73 -6.83 10.29
C LEU A 52 0.39 -8.21 10.87
N GLY A 53 0.46 -8.37 12.20
CA GLY A 53 0.02 -9.59 12.88
C GLY A 53 -1.45 -9.91 12.64
N ILE A 54 -2.32 -8.90 12.70
CA ILE A 54 -3.76 -9.06 12.44
C ILE A 54 -4.01 -9.43 10.97
N ILE A 55 -3.40 -8.71 10.02
CA ILE A 55 -3.54 -9.00 8.59
C ILE A 55 -2.98 -10.38 8.25
N SER A 56 -1.85 -10.74 8.85
CA SER A 56 -1.27 -12.08 8.73
C SER A 56 -2.25 -13.15 9.16
N GLU A 57 -2.93 -12.98 10.28
CA GLU A 57 -3.88 -13.96 10.81
C GLU A 57 -5.12 -14.12 9.91
N ILE A 58 -5.59 -13.01 9.33
CA ILE A 58 -6.68 -13.01 8.34
C ILE A 58 -6.25 -13.72 7.04
N LEU A 59 -5.06 -13.39 6.52
CA LEU A 59 -4.49 -14.03 5.32
C LEU A 59 -4.21 -15.53 5.55
N ASN A 60 -3.72 -15.89 6.73
CA ASN A 60 -3.48 -17.28 7.12
C ASN A 60 -4.78 -18.10 7.14
N SER A 61 -5.88 -17.49 7.58
CA SER A 61 -7.19 -18.14 7.67
C SER A 61 -7.89 -18.26 6.32
N THR A 62 -7.48 -17.50 5.31
CA THR A 62 -8.14 -17.45 3.98
C THR A 62 -7.33 -18.14 2.88
N VAL A 63 -6.02 -17.90 2.81
CA VAL A 63 -5.15 -18.34 1.70
C VAL A 63 -4.03 -19.27 2.17
N GLY A 64 -3.70 -19.25 3.46
CA GLY A 64 -2.64 -20.06 4.07
C GLY A 64 -1.25 -19.41 4.00
N LYS A 65 -0.29 -19.96 4.76
CA LYS A 65 1.08 -19.43 4.93
C LYS A 65 2.00 -19.78 3.76
N TYR A 66 1.64 -19.42 2.54
CA TYR A 66 2.46 -19.69 1.38
C TYR A 66 2.84 -18.39 0.70
N SER A 67 4.15 -18.10 0.64
CA SER A 67 4.70 -17.06 -0.23
C SER A 67 4.51 -17.52 -1.68
N MET A 68 3.35 -17.16 -2.25
CA MET A 68 2.92 -17.44 -3.62
C MET A 68 3.19 -16.18 -4.45
N PRO A 69 4.34 -16.09 -5.15
CA PRO A 69 4.80 -14.86 -5.77
C PRO A 69 3.80 -14.27 -6.77
N TRP A 70 3.05 -15.12 -7.44
CA TRP A 70 2.03 -14.72 -8.39
C TRP A 70 0.79 -14.11 -7.72
N PHE A 71 0.32 -14.70 -6.62
CA PHE A 71 -0.84 -14.20 -5.89
C PHE A 71 -0.50 -12.93 -5.12
N ASP A 72 0.56 -12.96 -4.30
CA ASP A 72 1.00 -11.80 -3.53
C ASP A 72 1.48 -10.66 -4.43
N GLY A 73 2.17 -10.98 -5.52
CA GLY A 73 2.61 -10.02 -6.52
C GLY A 73 1.43 -9.33 -7.22
N LEU A 74 0.47 -10.09 -7.75
CA LEU A 74 -0.70 -9.53 -8.43
C LEU A 74 -1.58 -8.73 -7.48
N LEU A 75 -1.79 -9.22 -6.25
CA LEU A 75 -2.54 -8.49 -5.22
C LEU A 75 -1.85 -7.16 -4.90
N SER A 76 -0.52 -7.17 -4.75
CA SER A 76 0.27 -5.96 -4.53
C SER A 76 0.11 -4.95 -5.68
N VAL A 77 0.19 -5.41 -6.94
CA VAL A 77 0.02 -4.55 -8.11
C VAL A 77 -1.36 -3.89 -8.14
N LEU A 78 -2.41 -4.64 -7.79
CA LEU A 78 -3.76 -4.09 -7.68
C LEU A 78 -3.86 -3.05 -6.55
N LEU A 79 -3.25 -3.30 -5.39
CA LEU A 79 -3.25 -2.36 -4.26
C LEU A 79 -2.51 -1.06 -4.60
N ILE A 80 -1.37 -1.13 -5.29
CA ILE A 80 -0.64 0.03 -5.77
C ILE A 80 -1.45 0.78 -6.84
N GLY A 81 -2.07 0.06 -7.78
CA GLY A 81 -2.93 0.66 -8.81
C GLY A 81 -4.12 1.43 -8.23
N ILE A 82 -4.80 0.89 -7.20
CA ILE A 82 -5.87 1.60 -6.49
C ILE A 82 -5.29 2.81 -5.74
N SER A 83 -4.13 2.66 -5.09
CA SER A 83 -3.45 3.78 -4.42
C SER A 83 -3.12 4.91 -5.38
N ALA A 84 -2.66 4.59 -6.60
CA ALA A 84 -2.39 5.56 -7.65
C ALA A 84 -3.64 6.32 -8.08
N CYS A 85 -4.81 5.67 -8.14
CA CYS A 85 -6.07 6.36 -8.41
C CYS A 85 -6.41 7.40 -7.34
N PHE A 86 -6.19 7.10 -6.06
CA PHE A 86 -6.36 8.07 -4.98
C PHE A 86 -5.36 9.23 -5.09
N VAL A 87 -4.10 8.96 -5.44
CA VAL A 87 -3.09 10.02 -5.67
C VAL A 87 -3.49 10.92 -6.83
N VAL A 88 -3.91 10.35 -7.97
CA VAL A 88 -4.40 11.11 -9.13
C VAL A 88 -5.58 12.01 -8.77
N ASN A 89 -6.46 11.54 -7.89
CA ASN A 89 -7.59 12.34 -7.41
C ASN A 89 -7.15 13.46 -6.46
N LEU A 90 -6.28 13.16 -5.50
CA LEU A 90 -5.72 14.14 -4.56
C LEU A 90 -4.92 15.26 -5.25
N LEU A 91 -4.25 14.93 -6.35
CA LEU A 91 -3.51 15.90 -7.17
C LEU A 91 -4.40 16.61 -8.21
N GLU A 92 -5.71 16.34 -8.22
CA GLU A 92 -6.70 16.92 -9.13
C GLU A 92 -6.29 16.84 -10.62
N MET A 93 -5.63 15.75 -11.00
CA MET A 93 -5.05 15.63 -12.32
C MET A 93 -6.12 15.46 -13.40
N GLN A 94 -6.03 16.30 -14.43
CA GLN A 94 -6.99 16.33 -15.54
C GLN A 94 -6.45 15.63 -16.80
N ASN A 95 -5.13 15.64 -16.99
CA ASN A 95 -4.51 15.06 -18.18
C ASN A 95 -4.35 13.54 -18.04
N VAL A 96 -4.90 12.79 -19.00
CA VAL A 96 -4.80 11.32 -19.07
C VAL A 96 -3.34 10.86 -19.13
N PHE A 97 -2.47 11.58 -19.85
CA PHE A 97 -1.06 11.23 -19.95
C PHE A 97 -0.36 11.28 -18.58
N SER A 98 -0.60 12.33 -17.80
CA SER A 98 -0.07 12.46 -16.45
C SER A 98 -0.61 11.36 -15.52
N CYS A 99 -1.89 10.97 -15.68
CA CYS A 99 -2.49 9.88 -14.92
C CYS A 99 -1.82 8.53 -15.20
N ILE A 100 -1.56 8.23 -16.48
CA ILE A 100 -0.82 7.03 -16.92
C ILE A 100 0.59 7.03 -16.31
N LEU A 101 1.26 8.19 -16.34
CA LEU A 101 2.63 8.35 -15.86
C LEU A 101 2.72 8.14 -14.34
N VAL A 102 1.77 8.66 -13.56
CA VAL A 102 1.72 8.41 -12.10
C VAL A 102 1.49 6.93 -11.79
N GLY A 103 0.53 6.29 -12.47
CA GLY A 103 0.26 4.85 -12.26
C GLY A 103 1.49 3.99 -12.55
N GLY A 104 2.17 4.24 -13.68
CA GLY A 104 3.39 3.51 -14.05
C GLY A 104 4.58 3.82 -13.15
N MET A 105 4.80 5.08 -12.78
CA MET A 105 5.90 5.47 -11.90
C MET A 105 5.77 4.88 -10.50
N MET A 106 4.56 4.83 -9.93
CA MET A 106 4.35 4.24 -8.61
C MET A 106 4.71 2.76 -8.56
N GLU A 107 4.51 2.04 -9.66
CA GLU A 107 4.90 0.64 -9.82
C GLU A 107 6.39 0.47 -10.06
N VAL A 108 6.95 1.12 -11.07
CA VAL A 108 8.35 0.93 -11.49
C VAL A 108 9.35 1.49 -10.47
N PHE A 109 8.88 2.17 -9.43
CA PHE A 109 9.73 2.75 -8.41
C PHE A 109 10.61 1.68 -7.73
N PRO A 110 11.94 1.86 -7.61
CA PRO A 110 12.84 0.82 -7.11
C PRO A 110 12.49 0.28 -5.72
N ALA A 111 11.84 1.07 -4.85
CA ALA A 111 11.41 0.58 -3.54
C ALA A 111 10.35 -0.53 -3.64
N VAL A 112 9.54 -0.55 -4.71
CA VAL A 112 8.58 -1.62 -4.98
C VAL A 112 9.31 -2.92 -5.29
N ALA A 113 10.31 -2.87 -6.17
CA ALA A 113 11.16 -4.03 -6.49
C ALA A 113 11.87 -4.60 -5.25
N VAL A 114 12.40 -3.74 -4.38
CA VAL A 114 13.03 -4.17 -3.12
C VAL A 114 11.98 -4.79 -2.17
N THR A 115 10.76 -4.27 -2.13
CA THR A 115 9.68 -4.84 -1.31
C THR A 115 9.28 -6.23 -1.80
N TYR A 116 9.29 -6.47 -3.11
CA TYR A 116 9.03 -7.79 -3.68
C TYR A 116 10.09 -8.84 -3.34
N LEU A 117 11.29 -8.45 -2.93
CA LEU A 117 12.26 -9.39 -2.35
C LEU A 117 11.79 -9.97 -1.01
N TYR A 118 10.85 -9.30 -0.33
CA TYR A 118 10.15 -9.75 0.87
C TYR A 118 8.71 -10.19 0.54
N MET A 119 8.57 -11.03 -0.50
CA MET A 119 7.29 -11.41 -1.11
C MET A 119 6.26 -11.92 -0.08
N PHE A 120 6.70 -12.66 0.94
CA PHE A 120 5.87 -13.16 2.04
C PHE A 120 5.13 -12.07 2.85
N THR A 121 5.51 -10.80 2.73
CA THR A 121 4.85 -9.66 3.40
C THR A 121 4.47 -8.51 2.47
N ALA A 122 4.82 -8.62 1.18
CA ALA A 122 4.71 -7.52 0.22
C ALA A 122 3.26 -6.99 0.14
N SER A 123 2.29 -7.89 0.03
CA SER A 123 0.87 -7.56 -0.06
C SER A 123 0.37 -6.73 1.14
N ALA A 124 0.83 -7.05 2.35
CA ALA A 124 0.47 -6.30 3.55
C ALA A 124 1.11 -4.90 3.62
N TYR A 125 2.34 -4.74 3.11
CA TYR A 125 2.97 -3.42 3.01
C TYR A 125 2.25 -2.51 2.01
N PHE A 126 1.89 -3.02 0.84
CA PHE A 126 1.14 -2.24 -0.15
C PHE A 126 -0.29 -1.97 0.30
N PHE A 127 -0.88 -2.85 1.10
CA PHE A 127 -2.13 -2.55 1.79
C PHE A 127 -1.98 -1.37 2.76
N ALA A 128 -0.90 -1.31 3.52
CA ALA A 128 -0.63 -0.16 4.39
C ALA A 128 -0.42 1.16 3.60
N VAL A 129 0.19 1.08 2.42
CA VAL A 129 0.27 2.22 1.50
C VAL A 129 -1.13 2.66 1.08
N LEU A 130 -1.99 1.74 0.65
CA LEU A 130 -3.38 2.05 0.30
C LEU A 130 -4.13 2.74 1.45
N LEU A 131 -4.03 2.21 2.67
CA LEU A 131 -4.64 2.84 3.86
C LEU A 131 -4.12 4.25 4.10
N THR A 132 -2.83 4.51 3.84
CA THR A 132 -2.26 5.86 3.95
C THR A 132 -2.87 6.82 2.95
N VAL A 133 -2.96 6.42 1.69
CA VAL A 133 -3.50 7.34 0.67
C VAL A 133 -5.01 7.52 0.88
N ALA A 134 -5.72 6.47 1.30
CA ALA A 134 -7.13 6.57 1.71
C ALA A 134 -7.33 7.52 2.91
N SER A 135 -6.44 7.47 3.91
CA SER A 135 -6.42 8.40 5.04
C SER A 135 -6.29 9.86 4.59
N LEU A 136 -5.34 10.14 3.70
CA LEU A 136 -5.13 11.47 3.15
C LEU A 136 -6.36 11.95 2.36
N TYR A 137 -6.95 11.05 1.57
CA TYR A 137 -8.18 11.33 0.83
C TYR A 137 -9.35 11.68 1.76
N LEU A 138 -9.56 10.91 2.82
CA LEU A 138 -10.60 11.16 3.82
C LEU A 138 -10.38 12.50 4.54
N THR A 139 -9.13 12.79 4.91
CA THR A 139 -8.76 14.04 5.60
C THR A 139 -8.99 15.26 4.72
N ASN A 140 -8.70 15.16 3.42
CA ASN A 140 -8.86 16.28 2.48
C ASN A 140 -10.33 16.55 2.12
N HIS A 141 -11.16 15.50 2.01
CA HIS A 141 -12.55 15.65 1.55
C HIS A 141 -13.59 15.80 2.67
N PHE A 142 -13.31 15.39 3.91
CA PHE A 142 -14.30 15.42 4.99
C PHE A 142 -13.83 16.27 6.18
N ARG A 143 -14.72 17.13 6.71
CA ARG A 143 -14.45 18.01 7.87
C ARG A 143 -14.14 17.26 9.17
N HIS A 144 -14.60 16.01 9.31
CA HIS A 144 -14.23 15.09 10.40
C HIS A 144 -13.21 14.01 9.95
N GLY A 145 -12.69 14.12 8.73
CA GLY A 145 -11.79 13.16 8.11
C GLY A 145 -10.45 13.00 8.81
N ALA A 146 -10.03 14.00 9.61
CA ALA A 146 -8.83 13.92 10.43
C ALA A 146 -8.86 12.79 11.48
N TRP A 147 -10.05 12.41 11.97
CA TRP A 147 -10.20 11.30 12.92
C TRP A 147 -10.03 9.95 12.21
N GLY A 148 -10.79 9.72 11.13
CA GLY A 148 -10.67 8.50 10.33
C GLY A 148 -9.30 8.36 9.65
N GLY A 149 -8.70 9.48 9.22
CA GLY A 149 -7.36 9.51 8.67
C GLY A 149 -6.29 9.16 9.72
N GLY A 150 -6.46 9.64 10.95
CA GLY A 150 -5.64 9.24 12.09
C GLY A 150 -5.63 7.73 12.27
N ASP A 151 -6.80 7.10 12.31
CA ASP A 151 -6.94 5.65 12.53
C ASP A 151 -6.25 4.80 11.44
N PHE A 152 -6.37 5.19 10.18
CA PHE A 152 -5.69 4.53 9.07
C PHE A 152 -4.16 4.71 9.11
N ILE A 153 -3.66 5.87 9.53
CA ILE A 153 -2.22 6.09 9.75
C ILE A 153 -1.73 5.24 10.93
N TYR A 154 -2.53 5.13 11.99
CA TYR A 154 -2.23 4.28 13.14
C TYR A 154 -2.08 2.81 12.77
N MET A 155 -2.98 2.30 11.92
CA MET A 155 -2.90 0.94 11.39
C MET A 155 -1.59 0.71 10.60
N ARG A 156 -1.05 1.71 9.90
CA ARG A 156 0.23 1.58 9.17
C ARG A 156 1.46 1.60 10.06
N VAL A 157 1.57 2.55 10.99
CA VAL A 157 2.85 2.86 11.68
C VAL A 157 3.21 1.81 12.73
N GLY A 158 2.25 1.03 13.22
CA GLY A 158 2.53 -0.06 14.14
C GLY A 158 2.97 0.37 15.55
N ASN A 159 3.40 1.61 15.82
CA ASN A 159 3.78 1.97 17.20
C ASN A 159 3.65 3.45 17.59
N ILE A 160 3.20 3.63 18.84
CA ILE A 160 3.22 4.78 19.77
C ILE A 160 2.06 5.82 19.69
N PRO A 161 1.34 6.10 20.81
CA PRO A 161 0.21 7.05 20.94
C PRO A 161 0.52 8.56 20.74
N SER A 162 1.61 8.92 20.05
CA SER A 162 2.14 10.29 19.99
C SER A 162 1.71 11.06 18.75
N ILE A 163 1.33 10.40 17.66
CA ILE A 163 1.05 11.07 16.37
C ILE A 163 -0.38 11.63 16.29
N SER A 164 -1.39 11.01 16.91
CA SER A 164 -2.74 11.65 17.03
C SER A 164 -2.63 13.00 17.69
N ARG A 165 -1.75 13.13 18.70
CA ARG A 165 -1.52 14.40 19.39
C ARG A 165 -0.83 15.42 18.49
N LEU A 166 0.01 15.03 17.55
CA LEU A 166 0.69 15.98 16.65
C LEU A 166 -0.23 16.46 15.51
N VAL A 167 -1.04 15.58 14.92
CA VAL A 167 -1.99 15.97 13.87
C VAL A 167 -3.11 16.84 14.45
N VAL A 168 -3.66 16.49 15.62
CA VAL A 168 -4.69 17.31 16.29
C VAL A 168 -4.11 18.65 16.76
N ARG A 169 -2.87 18.68 17.28
CA ARG A 169 -2.26 19.92 17.78
C ARG A 169 -1.95 20.94 16.69
N ASN A 170 -1.67 20.50 15.46
CA ASN A 170 -1.47 21.42 14.34
C ASN A 170 -2.78 22.01 13.80
N HIS A 171 -3.90 21.29 13.86
CA HIS A 171 -5.20 21.83 13.43
C HIS A 171 -5.81 22.87 14.38
N VAL A 172 -5.41 22.90 15.65
CA VAL A 172 -5.82 23.96 16.60
C VAL A 172 -5.10 25.28 16.32
N MET A 173 -3.91 25.26 15.68
CA MET A 173 -3.14 26.48 15.39
C MET A 173 -3.59 27.21 14.12
N TYR A 174 -4.41 26.59 13.27
CA TYR A 174 -4.98 27.23 12.06
C TYR A 174 -6.45 27.63 12.22
N ALA A 175 -7.01 27.50 13.42
CA ALA A 175 -8.39 27.84 13.76
C ALA A 175 -8.47 28.93 14.85
N ALA A 176 -7.48 29.81 14.92
CA ALA A 176 -7.46 31.02 15.74
C ALA A 176 -7.29 32.25 14.85
#